data_AF-A0A7C2R3H6-F1
#
_entry.id   AF-A0A7C2R3H6-F1
#
_cell.length_a   1.000
_cell.length_b   1.000
_cell.length_c   1.000
_cell.angle_alpha   90.00
_cell.angle_beta   90.00
_cell.angle_gamma   90.00
#
_symmetry.space_group_name_H-M   'P 1'
#
loop_
_entity.id
_entity.type
_entity.pdbx_description
1 polymer ?
#
loop_
_entity_poly.entity_id
_entity_poly.type
_entity_poly.pdbx_seq_one_letter_code
_entity_poly.pdbx_strand_id
1 'polypeptide(L)'
;MKFGYFDDERREYVITTPHTPYPWINYLGTNGFYSIVSHTAGGYSFYRDALLRRITRYRYNDVPLDTNGRLFYIKDGDTVWSPSWKPAKTELDSYECRQGLGYTKIGGEKKKLAAELLFFVPEKDTCEIQKLVVTNNAKETKTVTLFAAMEFCLWNAFDDMTNFQRNFSTGQVEIEQGVIYHKTEYRERRNHYAFYSVNGK
;
A
#
# COMPACT_ATOMS: atom_id res chain seq x y z
N MET A 1 -1.16 2.47 28.73
CA MET A 1 -1.35 1.48 27.65
C MET A 1 -0.27 1.71 26.59
N LYS A 2 0.34 0.65 26.04
CA LYS A 2 1.34 0.73 24.96
C LYS A 2 0.83 -0.06 23.75
N PHE A 3 1.12 0.41 22.54
CA PHE A 3 0.70 -0.22 21.26
C PHE A 3 1.90 -0.75 20.46
N GLY A 4 3.10 -0.71 21.06
CA GLY A 4 4.35 -1.00 20.43
C GLY A 4 5.56 -0.74 21.34
N TYR A 5 6.76 -0.99 20.81
CA TYR A 5 8.04 -0.82 21.49
C TYR A 5 9.17 -0.52 20.49
N PHE A 6 10.29 0.02 20.97
CA PHE A 6 11.50 0.20 20.18
C PHE A 6 12.31 -1.09 20.12
N ASP A 7 12.77 -1.45 18.93
CA ASP A 7 13.76 -2.49 18.67
C ASP A 7 15.05 -1.79 18.25
N ASP A 8 15.88 -1.44 19.24
CA ASP A 8 17.07 -0.60 19.03
C ASP A 8 18.13 -1.31 18.18
N GLU A 9 18.23 -2.64 18.27
CA GLU A 9 19.16 -3.44 17.48
C GLU A 9 18.83 -3.34 15.99
N ARG A 10 17.54 -3.44 15.64
CA ARG A 10 17.07 -3.33 14.25
C ARG A 10 16.80 -1.90 13.81
N ARG A 11 16.81 -0.94 14.75
CA ARG A 11 16.45 0.47 14.55
C ARG A 11 15.04 0.61 14.01
N GLU A 12 14.11 -0.14 14.61
CA GLU A 12 12.70 -0.17 14.23
C GLU A 12 11.82 0.27 15.39
N TYR A 13 10.66 0.84 15.07
CA TYR A 13 9.54 0.87 15.99
C TYR A 13 8.57 -0.26 15.64
N VAL A 14 8.29 -1.14 16.60
CA VAL A 14 7.43 -2.31 16.45
C VAL A 14 6.04 -2.00 16.99
N ILE A 15 5.03 -2.09 16.14
CA ILE A 15 3.61 -1.90 16.44
C ILE A 15 2.95 -3.28 16.51
N THR A 16 2.41 -3.65 17.67
CA THR A 16 1.93 -5.03 17.92
C THR A 16 0.42 -5.18 17.78
N THR A 17 -0.29 -4.12 17.40
CA THR A 17 -1.74 -4.14 17.21
C THR A 17 -2.14 -3.19 16.08
N PRO A 18 -3.13 -3.54 15.24
CA PRO A 18 -3.62 -2.62 14.22
C PRO A 18 -4.49 -1.50 14.84
N HIS A 19 -4.90 -1.64 16.11
CA HIS A 19 -5.79 -0.74 16.84
C HIS A 19 -5.02 0.36 17.59
N THR A 20 -4.17 1.11 16.89
CA THR A 20 -3.49 2.28 17.46
C THR A 20 -4.48 3.45 17.70
N PRO A 21 -4.18 4.41 18.58
CA PRO A 21 -5.05 5.57 18.82
C PRO A 21 -5.28 6.45 17.59
N TYR A 22 -4.33 6.41 16.65
CA TYR A 22 -4.35 7.10 15.37
C TYR A 22 -3.47 6.33 14.38
N PRO A 23 -3.67 6.43 13.05
CA PRO A 23 -2.75 5.86 12.08
C PRO A 23 -1.31 6.35 12.30
N TRP A 24 -0.39 5.41 12.53
CA TRP A 24 1.04 5.70 12.68
C TRP A 24 1.73 5.42 11.36
N ILE A 25 2.49 6.39 10.84
CA ILE A 25 3.03 6.36 9.49
C ILE A 25 4.56 6.27 9.50
N ASN A 26 5.09 5.79 8.38
CA ASN A 26 6.49 5.91 8.02
C ASN A 26 6.63 6.59 6.65
N TYR A 27 7.82 7.13 6.39
CA TYR A 27 8.21 7.69 5.11
C TYR A 27 9.22 6.77 4.41
N LEU A 28 8.97 6.50 3.14
CA LEU A 28 9.86 5.71 2.29
C LEU A 28 10.43 6.61 1.19
N GLY A 29 11.68 6.36 0.83
CA GLY A 29 12.38 7.07 -0.24
C GLY A 29 13.14 8.28 0.25
N THR A 30 14.32 8.49 -0.34
CA THR A 30 15.24 9.57 0.02
C THR A 30 15.56 10.48 -1.17
N ASN A 31 15.21 10.07 -2.39
CA ASN A 31 15.61 10.77 -3.60
C ASN A 31 14.50 10.77 -4.67
N GLY A 32 13.65 11.80 -4.65
CA GLY A 32 12.71 12.11 -5.73
C GLY A 32 11.42 11.29 -5.71
N PHE A 33 11.42 9.98 -5.42
CA PHE A 33 10.20 9.21 -5.20
C PHE A 33 9.96 9.02 -3.72
N TYR A 34 8.73 9.26 -3.26
CA TYR A 34 8.37 9.18 -1.85
C TYR A 34 7.06 8.45 -1.65
N SER A 35 6.97 7.75 -0.53
CA SER A 35 5.75 7.11 -0.06
C SER A 35 5.50 7.43 1.40
N ILE A 36 4.22 7.62 1.74
CA ILE A 36 3.72 7.62 3.11
C ILE A 36 2.99 6.30 3.29
N VAL A 37 3.41 5.50 4.28
CA VAL A 37 2.82 4.18 4.57
C VAL A 37 2.40 4.09 6.02
N SER A 38 1.12 3.87 6.29
CA SER A 38 0.64 3.61 7.65
C SER A 38 0.90 2.17 8.10
N HIS A 39 0.78 1.93 9.40
CA HIS A 39 0.87 0.58 9.98
C HIS A 39 -0.19 -0.38 9.41
N THR A 40 -1.29 0.13 8.86
CA THR A 40 -2.32 -0.66 8.16
C THR A 40 -2.24 -0.54 6.63
N ALA A 41 -1.04 -0.27 6.09
CA ALA A 41 -0.73 -0.14 4.65
C ALA A 41 -1.45 0.99 3.91
N GLY A 42 -2.01 1.94 4.65
CA GLY A 42 -2.64 3.13 4.09
C GLY A 42 -1.63 4.18 3.60
N GLY A 43 -2.13 5.27 3.02
CA GLY A 43 -1.33 6.38 2.51
C GLY A 43 -1.20 6.40 0.99
N TYR A 44 -0.16 7.06 0.48
CA TYR A 44 0.04 7.27 -0.96
C TYR A 44 1.51 7.44 -1.35
N SER A 45 1.77 7.59 -2.65
CA SER A 45 3.07 7.84 -3.24
C SER A 45 3.03 9.03 -4.19
N PHE A 46 4.17 9.70 -4.36
CA PHE A 46 4.34 10.84 -5.27
C PHE A 46 5.80 10.96 -5.74
N TYR A 47 6.00 11.65 -6.86
CA TYR A 47 7.34 11.95 -7.39
C TYR A 47 7.64 13.44 -7.27
N ARG A 48 8.58 13.81 -6.40
CA ARG A 48 9.08 15.15 -6.05
C ARG A 48 8.05 16.08 -5.43
N ASP A 49 6.87 16.18 -6.02
CA ASP A 49 5.82 17.12 -5.63
C ASP A 49 4.53 16.38 -5.27
N ALA A 50 4.16 16.41 -4.00
CA ALA A 50 2.98 15.73 -3.47
C ALA A 50 1.65 16.35 -3.94
N LEU A 51 1.67 17.55 -4.52
CA LEU A 51 0.52 18.21 -5.12
C LEU A 51 0.47 17.94 -6.63
N LEU A 52 1.57 18.13 -7.37
CA LEU A 52 1.57 18.14 -8.84
C LEU A 52 1.88 16.79 -9.51
N ARG A 53 2.44 15.85 -8.74
CA ARG A 53 2.92 14.54 -9.21
C ARG A 53 2.53 13.42 -8.23
N ARG A 54 1.31 13.49 -7.68
CA ARG A 54 0.76 12.44 -6.82
C ARG A 54 0.34 11.23 -7.67
N ILE A 55 0.79 10.04 -7.28
CA ILE A 55 0.56 8.81 -8.05
C ILE A 55 -0.69 8.09 -7.56
N THR A 56 -0.82 7.94 -6.24
CA THR A 56 -1.96 7.25 -5.62
C THR A 56 -2.83 8.21 -4.81
N ARG A 57 -4.14 7.98 -4.84
CA ARG A 57 -5.13 8.80 -4.14
C ARG A 57 -5.17 8.39 -2.66
N TYR A 58 -5.35 9.38 -1.80
CA TYR A 58 -5.58 9.18 -0.38
C TYR A 58 -6.56 10.23 0.14
N ARG A 59 -7.55 9.77 0.93
CA ARG A 59 -8.56 10.63 1.54
C ARG A 59 -8.14 10.97 2.97
N TYR A 60 -7.83 12.24 3.18
CA TYR A 60 -7.67 12.78 4.53
C TYR A 60 -9.05 12.88 5.21
N ASN A 61 -9.09 12.70 6.53
CA ASN A 61 -10.33 12.74 7.31
C ASN A 61 -11.43 11.76 6.82
N ASP A 62 -11.02 10.61 6.26
CA ASP A 62 -11.97 9.59 5.85
C ASP A 62 -12.63 8.89 7.06
N VAL A 63 -13.80 8.28 6.84
CA VAL A 63 -14.56 7.56 7.88
C VAL A 63 -14.82 6.13 7.41
N PRO A 64 -14.13 5.12 7.97
CA PRO A 64 -13.08 5.21 8.99
C PRO A 64 -11.78 5.79 8.44
N LEU A 65 -10.90 6.27 9.32
CA LEU A 65 -9.60 6.80 8.91
C LEU A 65 -8.75 5.73 8.21
N ASP A 66 -7.91 6.17 7.28
CA ASP A 66 -6.81 5.37 6.70
C ASP A 66 -7.28 4.06 6.07
N THR A 67 -8.19 4.18 5.10
CA THR A 67 -8.82 3.11 4.31
C THR A 67 -8.23 2.98 2.92
N ASN A 68 -7.65 4.06 2.38
CA ASN A 68 -6.95 4.09 1.10
C ASN A 68 -5.46 3.81 1.28
N GLY A 69 -4.87 3.06 0.35
CA GLY A 69 -3.45 2.76 0.31
C GLY A 69 -3.11 1.60 -0.61
N ARG A 70 -2.20 0.73 -0.16
CA ARG A 70 -1.84 -0.51 -0.82
C ARG A 70 -2.73 -1.62 -0.26
N LEU A 71 -3.74 -2.00 -1.01
CA LEU A 71 -4.76 -2.94 -0.55
C LEU A 71 -4.37 -4.35 -0.95
N PHE A 72 -4.16 -5.22 0.04
CA PHE A 72 -3.91 -6.63 -0.18
C PHE A 72 -5.05 -7.46 0.42
N TYR A 73 -5.58 -8.39 -0.37
CA TYR A 73 -6.58 -9.36 0.06
C TYR A 73 -6.08 -10.77 -0.21
N ILE A 74 -6.29 -11.64 0.76
CA ILE A 74 -6.07 -13.07 0.68
C ILE A 74 -7.42 -13.76 0.88
N LYS A 75 -7.85 -14.51 -0.12
CA LYS A 75 -9.05 -15.36 -0.04
C LYS A 75 -8.62 -16.80 0.21
N ASP A 76 -8.92 -17.31 1.41
CA ASP A 76 -8.73 -18.69 1.84
C ASP A 76 -10.09 -19.33 2.14
N GLY A 77 -10.61 -20.10 1.16
CA GLY A 77 -12.00 -20.56 1.15
C GLY A 77 -12.99 -19.40 1.13
N ASP A 78 -13.88 -19.33 2.13
CA ASP A 78 -14.86 -18.25 2.31
C ASP A 78 -14.31 -17.06 3.13
N THR A 79 -13.08 -17.16 3.64
CA THR A 79 -12.47 -16.09 4.43
C THR A 79 -11.65 -15.18 3.56
N VAL A 80 -12.02 -13.90 3.53
CA VAL A 80 -11.21 -12.82 2.96
C VAL A 80 -10.55 -12.08 4.11
N TRP A 81 -9.24 -11.86 4.03
CA TRP A 81 -8.49 -11.14 5.05
C TRP A 81 -7.33 -10.36 4.42
N SER A 82 -6.75 -9.44 5.18
CA SER A 82 -5.63 -8.60 4.74
C SER A 82 -4.48 -8.75 5.73
N PRO A 83 -3.21 -8.90 5.29
CA PRO A 83 -2.06 -8.99 6.19
C PRO A 83 -1.92 -7.74 7.07
N SER A 84 -2.32 -6.59 6.55
CA SER A 84 -2.34 -5.29 7.21
C SER A 84 -3.59 -5.02 8.04
N TRP A 85 -4.41 -6.06 8.33
CA TRP A 85 -5.75 -5.99 8.92
C TRP A 85 -6.77 -5.22 8.05
N LYS A 86 -6.52 -3.94 7.75
CA LYS A 86 -7.25 -3.21 6.71
C LYS A 86 -6.80 -3.65 5.31
N PRO A 87 -7.66 -3.56 4.31
CA PRO A 87 -9.05 -3.05 4.37
C PRO A 87 -10.09 -4.06 4.89
N ALA A 88 -9.80 -5.37 4.91
CA ALA A 88 -10.80 -6.39 5.21
C ALA A 88 -11.36 -6.33 6.65
N LYS A 89 -10.53 -5.93 7.62
CA LYS A 89 -10.81 -5.91 9.07
C LYS A 89 -11.21 -7.26 9.67
N THR A 90 -10.97 -8.35 8.94
CA THR A 90 -11.09 -9.70 9.48
C THR A 90 -10.11 -9.85 10.63
N GLU A 91 -10.59 -10.31 11.77
CA GLU A 91 -9.76 -10.57 12.96
C GLU A 91 -8.61 -11.52 12.60
N LEU A 92 -7.39 -11.12 12.93
CA LEU A 92 -6.17 -11.87 12.66
C LEU A 92 -5.76 -12.69 13.88
N ASP A 93 -5.13 -13.83 13.64
CA ASP A 93 -4.59 -14.69 14.70
C ASP A 93 -3.28 -14.09 15.26
N SER A 94 -2.55 -13.32 14.45
CA SER A 94 -1.43 -12.47 14.85
C SER A 94 -1.29 -11.27 13.91
N TYR A 95 -0.70 -10.18 14.41
CA TYR A 95 -0.39 -8.97 13.64
C TYR A 95 0.88 -8.31 14.19
N GLU A 96 1.74 -7.81 13.31
CA GLU A 96 2.87 -6.96 13.66
C GLU A 96 3.17 -5.98 12.51
N CYS A 97 3.48 -4.73 12.83
CA CYS A 97 4.04 -3.77 11.88
C CYS A 97 5.37 -3.24 12.43
N ARG A 98 6.42 -3.27 11.62
CA ARG A 98 7.74 -2.71 11.94
C ARG A 98 8.00 -1.53 11.01
N GLN A 99 8.24 -0.36 11.59
CA GLN A 99 8.64 0.85 10.88
C GLN A 99 10.13 1.05 11.08
N GLY A 100 10.91 0.82 10.02
CA GLY A 100 12.36 1.00 10.00
C GLY A 100 12.79 2.22 9.21
N LEU A 101 14.09 2.38 9.01
CA LEU A 101 14.65 3.50 8.25
C LEU A 101 14.42 3.31 6.74
N GLY A 102 13.38 3.98 6.20
CA GLY A 102 13.06 3.95 4.77
C GLY A 102 12.31 2.70 4.28
N TYR A 103 11.87 1.84 5.20
CA TYR A 103 11.02 0.68 4.91
C TYR A 103 9.96 0.46 5.99
N THR A 104 8.85 -0.16 5.61
CA THR A 104 7.82 -0.64 6.52
C THR A 104 7.53 -2.10 6.23
N LYS A 105 7.49 -2.92 7.28
CA LYS A 105 7.13 -4.34 7.19
C LYS A 105 5.85 -4.58 7.97
N ILE A 106 4.85 -5.22 7.35
CA ILE A 106 3.55 -5.52 7.98
C ILE A 106 3.26 -7.00 7.80
N GLY A 107 3.00 -7.70 8.90
CA GLY A 107 2.71 -9.12 8.93
C GLY A 107 1.38 -9.42 9.61
N GLY A 108 0.66 -10.41 9.08
CA GLY A 108 -0.54 -10.95 9.69
C GLY A 108 -0.69 -12.43 9.41
N GLU A 109 -1.29 -13.16 10.35
CA GLU A 109 -1.62 -14.58 10.18
C GLU A 109 -3.12 -14.80 10.34
N LYS A 110 -3.70 -15.62 9.46
CA LYS A 110 -5.06 -16.13 9.63
C LYS A 110 -5.14 -17.59 9.20
N LYS A 111 -5.76 -18.44 10.00
CA LYS A 111 -5.97 -19.88 9.70
C LYS A 111 -4.67 -20.59 9.33
N LYS A 112 -3.59 -20.35 10.08
CA LYS A 112 -2.24 -20.91 9.81
C LYS A 112 -1.65 -20.51 8.46
N LEU A 113 -2.13 -19.44 7.85
CA LEU A 113 -1.54 -18.83 6.67
C LEU A 113 -0.99 -17.46 7.06
N ALA A 114 0.33 -17.34 7.11
CA ALA A 114 1.02 -16.09 7.41
C ALA A 114 1.33 -15.34 6.11
N ALA A 115 1.23 -14.02 6.16
CA ALA A 115 1.62 -13.14 5.06
C ALA A 115 2.40 -11.94 5.59
N GLU A 116 3.54 -11.66 4.98
CA GLU A 116 4.41 -10.52 5.29
C GLU A 116 4.56 -9.62 4.06
N LEU A 117 4.25 -8.34 4.23
CA LEU A 117 4.44 -7.29 3.25
C LEU A 117 5.63 -6.42 3.65
N LEU A 118 6.60 -6.27 2.77
CA LEU A 118 7.69 -5.31 2.91
C LEU A 118 7.55 -4.21 1.85
N PHE A 119 7.43 -2.97 2.32
CA PHE A 119 7.35 -1.76 1.52
C PHE A 119 8.64 -0.96 1.66
N PHE A 120 9.25 -0.58 0.55
CA PHE A 120 10.41 0.32 0.53
C PHE A 120 10.55 0.99 -0.84
N VAL A 121 11.31 2.07 -0.90
CA VAL A 121 11.69 2.74 -2.14
C VAL A 121 13.21 2.54 -2.31
N PRO A 122 13.68 1.85 -3.36
CA PRO A 122 15.11 1.69 -3.59
C PRO A 122 15.80 3.04 -3.84
N GLU A 123 17.03 3.21 -3.37
CA GLU A 123 17.75 4.51 -3.43
C GLU A 123 17.91 5.10 -4.83
N LYS A 124 17.95 4.24 -5.85
CA LYS A 124 18.24 4.61 -7.25
C LYS A 124 17.03 4.52 -8.17
N ASP A 125 15.89 4.07 -7.66
CA ASP A 125 14.70 3.80 -8.46
C ASP A 125 13.56 4.76 -8.12
N THR A 126 12.75 5.10 -9.11
CA THR A 126 11.56 5.95 -8.94
C THR A 126 10.30 5.11 -8.79
N CYS A 127 10.34 4.12 -7.89
CA CYS A 127 9.20 3.25 -7.60
C CYS A 127 9.18 2.81 -6.13
N GLU A 128 8.00 2.44 -5.66
CA GLU A 128 7.84 1.66 -4.44
C GLU A 128 7.85 0.18 -4.78
N ILE A 129 8.64 -0.60 -4.06
CA ILE A 129 8.63 -2.06 -4.12
C ILE A 129 7.77 -2.61 -2.98
N GLN A 130 6.94 -3.59 -3.34
CA GLN A 130 6.05 -4.31 -2.43
C GLN A 130 6.37 -5.80 -2.50
N LYS A 131 7.13 -6.31 -1.52
CA LYS A 131 7.45 -7.74 -1.45
C LYS A 131 6.45 -8.43 -0.53
N LEU A 132 5.59 -9.27 -1.10
CA LEU A 132 4.68 -10.16 -0.38
C LEU A 132 5.30 -11.56 -0.25
N VAL A 133 5.41 -12.05 0.98
CA VAL A 133 5.77 -13.45 1.29
C VAL A 133 4.58 -14.10 1.94
N VAL A 134 4.15 -15.25 1.43
CA VAL A 134 3.05 -16.05 1.98
C VAL A 134 3.59 -17.40 2.43
N THR A 135 3.33 -17.76 3.69
CA THR A 135 3.82 -18.99 4.31
C THR A 135 2.64 -19.82 4.82
N ASN A 136 2.51 -21.05 4.30
CA ASN A 136 1.55 -22.02 4.80
C ASN A 136 2.14 -22.74 6.03
N ASN A 137 1.66 -22.41 7.23
CA ASN A 137 2.03 -23.05 8.49
C ASN A 137 1.08 -24.21 8.86
N ALA A 138 0.11 -24.53 8.00
CA ALA A 138 -0.80 -25.66 8.19
C ALA A 138 -0.13 -26.98 7.75
N LYS A 139 -0.74 -28.10 8.13
CA LYS A 139 -0.27 -29.43 7.67
C LYS A 139 -0.80 -29.76 6.27
N GLU A 140 -1.97 -29.23 5.96
CA GLU A 140 -2.66 -29.39 4.69
C GLU A 140 -2.20 -28.39 3.64
N THR A 141 -2.32 -28.78 2.37
CA THR A 141 -2.12 -27.86 1.24
C THR A 141 -3.24 -26.83 1.22
N LYS A 142 -2.88 -25.54 1.11
CA LYS A 142 -3.83 -24.45 0.95
C LYS A 142 -3.85 -23.94 -0.49
N THR A 143 -5.05 -23.76 -1.03
CA THR A 143 -5.27 -23.03 -2.29
C THR A 143 -5.87 -21.68 -1.94
N VAL A 144 -5.18 -20.60 -2.32
CA VAL A 144 -5.60 -19.23 -2.02
C VAL A 144 -5.58 -18.36 -3.26
N THR A 145 -6.38 -17.30 -3.23
CA THR A 145 -6.34 -16.24 -4.24
C THR A 145 -5.85 -14.95 -3.61
N LEU A 146 -4.85 -14.34 -4.24
CA LEU A 146 -4.28 -13.07 -3.82
C LEU A 146 -4.81 -11.98 -4.74
N PHE A 147 -5.26 -10.88 -4.15
CA PHE A 147 -5.62 -9.66 -4.86
C PHE A 147 -4.82 -8.50 -4.29
N ALA A 148 -4.24 -7.70 -5.19
CA ALA A 148 -3.61 -6.45 -4.84
C ALA A 148 -4.31 -5.32 -5.59
N ALA A 149 -4.54 -4.20 -4.92
CA ALA A 149 -5.22 -3.04 -5.49
C ALA A 149 -4.64 -1.75 -4.91
N MET A 150 -4.70 -0.70 -5.72
CA MET A 150 -4.43 0.68 -5.31
C MET A 150 -5.28 1.62 -6.14
N GLU A 151 -5.57 2.80 -5.60
CA GLU A 151 -6.35 3.82 -6.30
C GLU A 151 -5.42 4.90 -6.84
N PHE A 152 -5.42 5.12 -8.16
CA PHE A 152 -4.63 6.20 -8.77
C PHE A 152 -5.22 7.58 -8.43
N CYS A 153 -4.33 8.54 -8.17
CA CYS A 153 -4.65 9.96 -8.19
C CYS A 153 -4.48 10.49 -9.62
N LEU A 154 -5.28 11.47 -10.02
CA LEU A 154 -5.18 12.14 -11.32
C LEU A 154 -4.06 13.21 -11.33
N TRP A 155 -2.90 12.84 -10.78
CA TRP A 155 -1.65 13.60 -10.70
C TRP A 155 -1.68 14.89 -9.89
N ASN A 156 -2.46 15.88 -10.33
CA ASN A 156 -2.67 17.12 -9.58
C ASN A 156 -3.70 16.84 -8.48
N ALA A 157 -3.24 16.68 -7.25
CA ALA A 157 -4.09 16.28 -6.13
C ALA A 157 -5.21 17.30 -5.83
N PHE A 158 -5.01 18.59 -6.13
CA PHE A 158 -6.06 19.59 -5.95
C PHE A 158 -7.15 19.47 -7.02
N ASP A 159 -6.75 19.32 -8.29
CA ASP A 159 -7.72 19.04 -9.36
C ASP A 159 -8.49 17.74 -9.08
N ASP A 160 -7.77 16.68 -8.72
CA ASP A 160 -8.30 15.35 -8.37
C ASP A 160 -9.46 15.40 -7.36
N MET A 161 -9.40 16.31 -6.40
CA MET A 161 -10.41 16.42 -5.33
C MET A 161 -11.43 17.55 -5.51
N THR A 162 -11.33 18.36 -6.57
CA THR A 162 -12.22 19.53 -6.75
C THR A 162 -12.88 19.62 -8.12
N ASN A 163 -12.26 19.08 -9.18
CA ASN A 163 -12.65 19.35 -10.56
C ASN A 163 -13.34 18.16 -11.24
N PHE A 164 -14.27 17.52 -10.54
CA PHE A 164 -15.00 16.34 -11.00
C PHE A 164 -15.73 16.56 -12.33
N GLN A 165 -16.18 17.79 -12.58
CA GLN A 165 -16.83 18.21 -13.83
C GLN A 165 -15.99 17.83 -15.06
N ARG A 166 -14.67 18.00 -14.99
CA ARG A 166 -13.74 17.63 -16.06
C ARG A 166 -13.17 16.23 -15.84
N ASN A 167 -12.61 15.97 -14.67
CA ASN A 167 -11.68 14.86 -14.49
C ASN A 167 -12.34 13.47 -14.39
N PHE A 168 -13.67 13.39 -14.24
CA PHE A 168 -14.42 12.15 -14.44
C PHE A 168 -14.42 11.67 -15.91
N SER A 169 -14.01 12.51 -16.85
CA SER A 169 -13.95 12.18 -18.28
C SER A 169 -12.52 12.05 -18.83
N THR A 170 -11.48 12.09 -17.98
CA THR A 170 -10.07 12.11 -18.44
C THR A 170 -9.28 10.84 -18.13
N GLY A 171 -9.81 9.95 -17.27
CA GLY A 171 -9.13 8.73 -16.83
C GLY A 171 -8.73 7.82 -18.00
N GLN A 172 -7.46 7.41 -18.06
CA GLN A 172 -6.94 6.52 -19.11
C GLN A 172 -5.97 5.49 -18.54
N VAL A 173 -6.12 4.24 -18.98
CA VAL A 173 -5.24 3.13 -18.62
C VAL A 173 -4.86 2.27 -19.83
N GLU A 174 -3.80 1.50 -19.68
CA GLU A 174 -3.40 0.39 -20.54
C GLU A 174 -3.10 -0.82 -19.68
N ILE A 175 -3.32 -2.03 -20.21
CA ILE A 175 -3.02 -3.28 -19.52
C ILE A 175 -2.23 -4.17 -20.47
N GLU A 176 -1.02 -4.54 -20.06
CA GLU A 176 -0.12 -5.38 -20.86
C GLU A 176 0.65 -6.32 -19.93
N GLN A 177 0.63 -7.63 -20.20
CA GLN A 177 1.48 -8.64 -19.53
C GLN A 177 1.49 -8.57 -17.98
N GLY A 178 0.33 -8.33 -17.35
CA GLY A 178 0.25 -8.25 -15.88
C GLY A 178 0.70 -6.91 -15.29
N VAL A 179 0.88 -5.90 -16.14
CA VAL A 179 1.16 -4.50 -15.77
C VAL A 179 -0.05 -3.64 -16.13
N ILE A 180 -0.46 -2.78 -15.19
CA ILE A 180 -1.47 -1.75 -15.39
C ILE A 180 -0.76 -0.42 -15.48
N TYR A 181 -0.93 0.30 -16.58
CA TYR A 181 -0.41 1.65 -16.78
C TYR A 181 -1.52 2.67 -16.56
N HIS A 182 -1.28 3.66 -15.69
CA HIS A 182 -2.13 4.83 -15.53
C HIS A 182 -1.54 6.00 -16.29
N LYS A 183 -2.23 6.41 -17.35
CA LYS A 183 -1.75 7.37 -18.35
C LYS A 183 -2.70 8.56 -18.55
N THR A 184 -3.50 8.88 -17.54
CA THR A 184 -4.38 10.07 -17.57
C THR A 184 -3.58 11.33 -17.93
N GLU A 185 -4.06 12.05 -18.94
CA GLU A 185 -3.43 13.24 -19.54
C GLU A 185 -2.05 13.01 -20.21
N TYR A 186 -1.59 11.76 -20.39
CA TYR A 186 -0.35 11.47 -21.14
C TYR A 186 -0.50 11.79 -22.64
N ARG A 187 -1.71 11.70 -23.18
CA ARG A 187 -2.02 12.09 -24.57
C ARG A 187 -1.82 13.59 -24.86
N GLU A 188 -1.65 14.41 -23.83
CA GLU A 188 -1.60 15.88 -23.95
C GLU A 188 -0.28 16.44 -23.42
N ARG A 189 -0.29 17.12 -22.27
CA ARG A 189 0.83 17.90 -21.75
C ARG A 189 1.73 17.09 -20.80
N ARG A 190 1.29 15.92 -20.33
CA ARG A 190 2.08 15.10 -19.42
C ARG A 190 3.02 14.21 -20.21
N ASN A 191 4.30 14.28 -19.87
CA ASN A 191 5.34 13.38 -20.36
C ASN A 191 5.64 12.22 -19.38
N HIS A 192 4.70 11.89 -18.49
CA HIS A 192 4.86 10.88 -17.43
C HIS A 192 3.58 10.08 -17.26
N TYR A 193 3.73 8.83 -16.86
CA TYR A 193 2.68 7.90 -16.48
C TYR A 193 3.14 7.11 -15.24
N ALA A 194 2.24 6.35 -14.63
CA ALA A 194 2.56 5.42 -13.56
C ALA A 194 2.20 4.00 -14.00
N PHE A 195 2.79 3.01 -13.35
CA PHE A 195 2.44 1.62 -13.57
C PHE A 195 2.34 0.86 -12.25
N TYR A 196 1.58 -0.23 -12.26
CA TYR A 196 1.52 -1.21 -11.19
C TYR A 196 1.68 -2.60 -11.80
N SER A 197 2.74 -3.28 -11.40
CA SER A 197 3.14 -4.59 -11.94
C SER A 197 3.32 -5.60 -10.82
N VAL A 198 3.07 -6.86 -11.12
CA VAL A 198 3.50 -7.99 -10.31
C VAL A 198 4.56 -8.77 -11.09
N ASN A 199 5.45 -9.49 -10.40
CA ASN A 199 6.40 -10.38 -11.04
C ASN A 199 5.65 -11.30 -12.02
N GLY A 200 6.17 -11.41 -13.25
CA GLY A 200 5.68 -12.39 -14.22
C GLY A 200 5.82 -13.81 -13.67
N LYS A 201 4.97 -14.73 -14.16
CA LYS A 201 5.20 -16.16 -13.96
C LYS A 201 6.43 -16.62 -14.74
#